data_AF-A0A920BQ11-F1
#
_entry.id   AF-A0A920BQ11-F1
#
_cell.length_a   1.000
_cell.length_b   1.000
_cell.length_c   1.000
_cell.angle_alpha   90.00
_cell.angle_beta   90.00
_cell.angle_gamma   90.00
#
_symmetry.space_group_name_H-M   'P 1'
#
loop_
_entity.id
_entity.type
_entity.pdbx_description
1 polymer ?
#
loop_
_entity_poly.entity_id
_entity_poly.type
_entity_poly.pdbx_seq_one_letter_code
_entity_poly.pdbx_strand_id
1 'polypeptide(L)'
;MPRSRPHESGDDPPDDGAGPPRPHPAAGGDAGSVARAQAWTFAAAQRGRIGESAGRGNPETTAPAPPRSGDDIELSRWENGYDNLGDEPTKFNIAANDAAHEADSAHTIDRHGPQIPLERDLSKKTIEGRIYNDTGWPNSQNGSFRWIDPSTMNRTINDYVEKNWERIRTNLAINGQHRDVFDAGHAVGEGYVNPGMYGAGPRQSQYSVTSTVRILIELAPGTDPPQPFIVTAFPTGLG
;
A
#
# COMPACT_ATOMS: atom_id res chain seq x y z
N MET A 1 -8.58 4.02 -70.66
CA MET A 1 -7.28 4.63 -71.04
C MET A 1 -7.47 6.14 -71.06
N PRO A 2 -6.61 6.98 -70.45
CA PRO A 2 -5.78 6.85 -69.26
C PRO A 2 -6.27 7.74 -68.10
N ARG A 3 -5.82 7.40 -66.89
CA ARG A 3 -5.99 8.14 -65.63
C ARG A 3 -4.80 9.09 -65.47
N SER A 4 -5.03 10.30 -64.97
CA SER A 4 -3.98 11.18 -64.45
C SER A 4 -4.41 11.75 -63.11
N ARG A 5 -3.82 11.21 -62.04
CA ARG A 5 -3.79 11.78 -60.68
C ARG A 5 -2.47 12.54 -60.53
N PRO A 6 -2.45 13.76 -60.01
CA PRO A 6 -1.21 14.38 -59.55
C PRO A 6 -1.02 14.18 -58.03
N HIS A 7 0.13 13.58 -57.73
CA HIS A 7 1.10 13.90 -56.69
C HIS A 7 0.65 14.14 -55.24
N GLU A 8 0.95 13.13 -54.42
CA GLU A 8 1.42 13.23 -53.04
C GLU A 8 2.39 14.39 -52.85
N SER A 9 2.11 15.22 -51.84
CA SER A 9 3.09 16.08 -51.19
C SER A 9 3.28 15.50 -49.79
N GLY A 10 4.49 15.01 -49.54
CA GLY A 10 4.91 14.53 -48.23
C GLY A 10 5.14 15.71 -47.29
N ASP A 11 4.55 15.62 -46.11
CA ASP A 11 4.96 16.39 -44.94
C ASP A 11 5.53 15.37 -43.94
N ASP A 12 6.86 15.26 -43.94
CA ASP A 12 7.61 14.65 -42.86
C ASP A 12 7.46 15.52 -41.60
N PRO A 13 6.99 14.98 -40.46
CA PRO A 13 7.08 15.68 -39.19
C PRO A 13 8.54 15.67 -38.68
N PRO A 14 8.95 16.70 -37.92
CA PRO A 14 10.32 16.84 -37.45
C PRO A 14 10.71 15.73 -36.47
N ASP A 15 11.96 15.30 -36.65
CA ASP A 15 12.76 14.44 -35.77
C ASP A 15 13.02 15.16 -34.43
N ASP A 16 12.13 14.94 -33.47
CA ASP A 16 12.29 15.39 -32.09
C ASP A 16 13.16 14.40 -31.31
N GLY A 17 14.47 14.54 -31.47
CA GLY A 17 15.48 14.35 -30.43
C GLY A 17 15.30 13.13 -29.51
N ALA A 18 15.91 12.02 -29.90
CA ALA A 18 16.22 10.90 -29.03
C ALA A 18 17.04 11.35 -27.81
N GLY A 19 16.35 11.65 -26.71
CA GLY A 19 16.95 11.69 -25.38
C GLY A 19 17.33 10.27 -24.94
N PRO A 20 18.47 10.07 -24.27
CA PRO A 20 18.87 8.74 -23.83
C PRO A 20 17.84 8.15 -22.86
N PRO A 21 17.67 6.81 -22.85
CA PRO A 21 16.71 6.15 -21.99
C PRO A 21 17.02 6.47 -20.53
N ARG A 22 16.03 7.05 -19.84
CA ARG A 22 16.10 7.20 -18.38
C ARG A 22 16.06 5.79 -17.77
N PRO A 23 17.03 5.41 -16.93
CA PRO A 23 16.96 4.14 -16.22
C PRO A 23 15.76 4.15 -15.28
N HIS A 24 14.86 3.17 -15.45
CA HIS A 24 13.80 2.88 -14.50
C HIS A 24 14.43 2.47 -13.16
N PRO A 25 14.05 3.07 -12.02
CA PRO A 25 14.37 2.48 -10.74
C PRO A 25 13.60 1.16 -10.66
N ALA A 26 14.35 0.06 -10.56
CA ALA A 26 13.82 -1.25 -10.25
C ALA A 26 12.89 -1.12 -9.04
N ALA A 27 11.74 -1.79 -9.10
CA ALA A 27 10.93 -2.10 -7.93
C ALA A 27 11.75 -3.04 -7.02
N GLY A 28 12.73 -2.48 -6.34
CA GLY A 28 13.45 -3.10 -5.25
C GLY A 28 12.66 -2.82 -3.99
N GLY A 29 11.82 -3.79 -3.58
CA GLY A 29 11.53 -3.93 -2.17
C GLY A 29 12.87 -3.97 -1.45
N ASP A 30 13.09 -3.01 -0.56
CA ASP A 30 14.36 -2.80 0.11
C ASP A 30 14.66 -3.98 1.04
N ALA A 31 15.26 -5.03 0.47
CA ALA A 31 15.79 -6.17 1.21
C ALA A 31 16.84 -5.73 2.25
N GLY A 32 17.38 -4.51 2.13
CA GLY A 32 18.26 -3.89 3.12
C GLY A 32 17.55 -3.48 4.40
N SER A 33 16.26 -3.12 4.34
CA SER A 33 15.48 -2.71 5.52
C SER A 33 15.14 -3.90 6.42
N VAL A 34 14.71 -5.02 5.83
CA VAL A 34 14.36 -6.26 6.55
C VAL A 34 15.62 -6.94 7.09
N ALA A 35 16.70 -6.99 6.30
CA ALA A 35 17.97 -7.56 6.76
C ALA A 35 18.60 -6.73 7.89
N ARG A 36 18.48 -5.39 7.86
CA ARG A 36 18.87 -4.55 8.99
C ARG A 36 17.99 -4.79 10.19
N ALA A 37 16.66 -4.76 10.07
CA ALA A 37 15.76 -5.02 11.19
C ALA A 37 16.05 -6.39 11.84
N GLN A 38 16.21 -7.45 11.05
CA GLN A 38 16.58 -8.79 11.54
C GLN A 38 17.95 -8.79 12.23
N ALA A 39 18.96 -8.12 11.67
CA ALA A 39 20.29 -8.01 12.29
C ALA A 39 20.25 -7.28 13.65
N TRP A 40 19.38 -6.28 13.79
CA TRP A 40 19.18 -5.54 15.05
C TRP A 40 18.43 -6.38 16.09
N THR A 41 17.39 -7.14 15.71
CA THR A 41 16.67 -8.04 16.63
C THR A 41 17.58 -9.14 17.18
N PHE A 42 18.45 -9.73 16.35
CA PHE A 42 19.45 -10.70 16.80
C PHE A 42 20.49 -10.10 17.76
N ALA A 43 20.92 -8.86 17.54
CA ALA A 43 21.85 -8.17 18.42
C ALA A 43 21.23 -7.83 19.79
N ALA A 44 19.94 -7.51 19.85
CA ALA A 44 19.22 -7.27 21.11
C ALA A 44 19.04 -8.57 21.92
N ALA A 45 18.71 -9.69 21.27
CA ALA A 45 18.56 -10.99 21.92
C ALA A 45 19.87 -11.53 22.54
N GLN A 46 21.03 -11.14 22.00
CA GLN A 46 22.35 -11.51 22.56
C GLN A 46 22.73 -10.69 23.81
N ARG A 47 22.27 -9.43 23.93
CA ARG A 47 22.56 -8.58 25.10
C ARG A 47 21.75 -8.96 26.34
N GLY A 48 20.66 -9.72 26.19
CA GLY A 48 19.83 -10.21 27.30
C GLY A 48 20.36 -11.43 28.04
N ARG A 49 21.50 -12.02 27.64
CA ARG A 49 22.14 -13.14 28.38
C ARG A 49 23.45 -12.71 29.02
N ILE A 50 23.36 -11.92 30.09
CA ILE A 50 24.49 -11.77 31.02
C ILE A 50 24.14 -12.58 32.26
N GLY A 51 24.94 -13.62 32.48
CA GLY A 51 24.73 -14.63 33.50
C GLY A 51 24.64 -14.08 34.92
N GLU A 52 23.77 -14.70 35.69
CA GLU A 52 23.72 -14.61 37.15
C GLU A 52 25.05 -15.08 37.73
N SER A 53 25.81 -14.16 38.31
CA SER A 53 26.77 -14.48 39.37
C SER A 53 26.51 -13.57 40.56
N ALA A 54 25.96 -14.15 41.61
CA ALA A 54 25.70 -13.51 42.90
C ALA A 54 26.99 -12.98 43.54
N GLY A 55 27.00 -11.69 43.89
CA GLY A 55 28.07 -11.05 44.66
C GLY A 55 27.52 -9.97 45.57
N ARG A 56 27.62 -10.18 46.89
CA ARG A 56 27.24 -9.25 47.96
C ARG A 56 28.08 -7.97 47.93
N GLY A 57 27.41 -6.82 48.09
CA GLY A 57 27.85 -5.72 48.95
C GLY A 57 28.51 -4.50 48.28
N ASN A 58 27.75 -3.42 48.15
CA ASN A 58 28.19 -2.04 48.46
C ASN A 58 26.98 -1.09 48.44
N PRO A 59 26.88 -0.08 49.33
CA PRO A 59 25.95 1.03 49.15
C PRO A 59 26.54 1.97 48.10
N GLU A 60 26.32 1.67 46.83
CA GLU A 60 26.69 2.57 45.74
C GLU A 60 25.78 3.80 45.78
N THR A 61 26.43 4.94 46.06
CA THR A 61 26.11 6.24 45.49
C THR A 61 25.41 6.08 44.15
N THR A 62 24.11 6.39 44.12
CA THR A 62 23.31 6.41 42.88
C THR A 62 23.84 7.54 42.02
N ALA A 63 24.86 7.25 41.22
CA ALA A 63 25.29 8.14 40.16
C ALA A 63 24.06 8.38 39.27
N PRO A 64 23.73 9.64 38.94
CA PRO A 64 22.63 9.92 38.04
C PRO A 64 22.87 9.14 36.74
N ALA A 65 21.86 8.39 36.30
CA ALA A 65 21.93 7.65 35.06
C ALA A 65 22.35 8.62 33.94
N PRO A 66 23.28 8.22 33.04
CA PRO A 66 23.69 9.07 31.94
C PRO A 66 22.46 9.51 31.14
N PRO A 67 22.44 10.75 30.61
CA PRO A 67 21.33 11.21 29.79
C PRO A 67 21.18 10.26 28.60
N ARG A 68 19.94 9.80 28.38
CA ARG A 68 19.60 8.97 27.21
C ARG A 68 20.00 9.71 25.94
N SER A 69 20.63 8.99 25.02
CA SER A 69 20.93 9.53 23.70
C SER A 69 19.64 9.74 22.89
N GLY A 70 19.70 10.52 21.81
CA GLY A 70 18.57 10.67 20.89
C GLY A 70 18.09 9.32 20.35
N ASP A 71 19.03 8.45 20.03
CA ASP A 71 18.79 7.09 19.54
C ASP A 71 18.03 6.24 20.58
N ASP A 72 18.34 6.38 21.88
CA ASP A 72 17.64 5.66 22.95
C ASP A 72 16.17 6.12 23.08
N ILE A 73 15.89 7.40 22.82
CA ILE A 73 14.53 7.97 22.86
C ILE A 73 13.71 7.47 21.67
N GLU A 74 14.30 7.43 20.48
CA GLU A 74 13.65 6.88 19.28
C GLU A 74 13.37 5.39 19.42
N LEU A 75 14.35 4.61 19.90
CA LEU A 75 14.18 3.18 20.16
C LEU A 75 13.07 2.94 21.20
N SER A 76 13.08 3.67 22.31
CA SER A 76 12.04 3.56 23.34
C SER A 76 10.64 3.89 22.78
N ARG A 77 10.54 4.85 21.85
CA ARG A 77 9.27 5.19 21.21
C ARG A 77 8.77 4.04 20.34
N TRP A 78 9.66 3.42 19.55
CA TRP A 78 9.29 2.29 18.69
C TRP A 78 8.89 1.06 19.50
N GLU A 79 9.65 0.72 20.55
CA GLU A 79 9.32 -0.41 21.45
C GLU A 79 7.96 -0.19 22.10
N ASN A 80 7.71 0.99 22.69
CA ASN A 80 6.41 1.30 23.29
C ASN A 80 5.27 1.27 22.25
N GLY A 81 5.50 1.79 21.04
CA GLY A 81 4.49 1.77 19.98
C GLY A 81 4.16 0.35 19.52
N TYR A 82 5.17 -0.51 19.39
CA TYR A 82 5.01 -1.92 19.04
C TYR A 82 4.25 -2.68 20.13
N ASP A 83 4.63 -2.51 21.39
CA ASP A 83 3.99 -3.18 22.53
C ASP A 83 2.53 -2.73 22.68
N ASN A 84 2.24 -1.43 22.51
CA ASN A 84 0.89 -0.90 22.63
C ASN A 84 -0.04 -1.28 21.47
N LEU A 85 0.48 -1.76 20.33
CA LEU A 85 -0.34 -2.33 19.26
C LEU A 85 -0.89 -3.71 19.62
N GLY A 86 -0.30 -4.39 20.61
CA GLY A 86 -0.77 -5.69 21.13
C GLY A 86 -0.49 -6.87 20.20
N ASP A 87 -0.51 -8.09 20.75
CA ASP A 87 -0.19 -9.33 20.00
C ASP A 87 -1.33 -9.84 19.12
N GLU A 88 -2.57 -9.42 19.38
CA GLU A 88 -3.73 -9.88 18.62
C GLU A 88 -3.96 -9.03 17.37
N PRO A 89 -4.15 -9.64 16.19
CA PRO A 89 -4.44 -8.91 14.96
C PRO A 89 -5.74 -8.12 15.05
N THR A 90 -5.69 -6.83 14.71
CA THR A 90 -6.90 -6.00 14.61
C THR A 90 -7.84 -6.56 13.55
N LYS A 91 -9.13 -6.66 13.89
CA LYS A 91 -10.19 -7.05 12.95
C LYS A 91 -10.91 -5.81 12.43
N PHE A 92 -10.95 -5.67 11.11
CA PHE A 92 -11.57 -4.53 10.44
C PHE A 92 -12.93 -4.89 9.86
N ASN A 93 -13.94 -4.10 10.18
CA ASN A 93 -15.12 -3.97 9.33
C ASN A 93 -14.87 -2.78 8.40
N ILE A 94 -14.68 -3.05 7.10
CA ILE A 94 -14.21 -2.03 6.15
C ILE A 94 -15.20 -0.88 5.98
N ALA A 95 -16.51 -1.16 6.05
CA ALA A 95 -17.51 -0.09 5.97
C ALA A 95 -17.47 0.81 7.21
N ALA A 96 -17.33 0.23 8.40
CA ALA A 96 -17.19 0.99 9.64
C ALA A 96 -15.86 1.76 9.71
N ASN A 97 -14.77 1.14 9.24
CA ASN A 97 -13.45 1.75 9.10
C ASN A 97 -13.51 3.00 8.23
N ASP A 98 -14.03 2.87 7.00
CA ASP A 98 -14.10 4.00 6.07
C ASP A 98 -14.99 5.12 6.64
N ALA A 99 -16.10 4.78 7.29
CA ALA A 99 -16.98 5.78 7.91
C ALA A 99 -16.31 6.50 9.10
N ALA A 100 -15.52 5.79 9.91
CA ALA A 100 -14.82 6.38 11.05
C ALA A 100 -13.62 7.24 10.65
N HIS A 101 -12.99 6.93 9.51
CA HIS A 101 -11.73 7.52 9.06
C HIS A 101 -11.83 8.24 7.72
N GLU A 102 -13.02 8.66 7.30
CA GLU A 102 -13.23 9.44 6.07
C GLU A 102 -12.38 10.73 6.08
N ALA A 103 -12.33 11.42 7.24
CA ALA A 103 -11.51 12.61 7.45
C ALA A 103 -10.00 12.32 7.35
N ASP A 104 -9.60 11.09 7.65
CA ASP A 104 -8.22 10.58 7.53
C ASP A 104 -7.96 9.94 6.16
N SER A 105 -8.80 10.28 5.16
CA SER A 105 -8.70 9.79 3.79
C SER A 105 -8.95 8.30 3.59
N ALA A 106 -9.67 7.62 4.49
CA ALA A 106 -10.10 6.25 4.22
C ALA A 106 -11.10 6.21 3.04
N HIS A 107 -10.86 5.35 2.05
CA HIS A 107 -11.63 5.38 0.79
C HIS A 107 -11.74 4.04 0.05
N THR A 108 -11.67 2.92 0.76
CA THR A 108 -11.82 1.59 0.18
C THR A 108 -13.19 1.42 -0.50
N ILE A 109 -14.27 1.71 0.22
CA ILE A 109 -15.64 1.58 -0.25
C ILE A 109 -15.96 2.61 -1.32
N ASP A 110 -15.61 3.89 -1.09
CA ASP A 110 -15.93 4.97 -2.03
C ASP A 110 -15.34 4.73 -3.42
N ARG A 111 -14.10 4.22 -3.49
CA ARG A 111 -13.36 4.12 -4.77
C ARG A 111 -13.24 2.71 -5.31
N HIS A 112 -13.46 1.69 -4.50
CA HIS A 112 -13.24 0.30 -4.89
C HIS A 112 -14.33 -0.64 -4.39
N GLY A 113 -15.38 -0.12 -3.74
CA GLY A 113 -16.47 -0.94 -3.23
C GLY A 113 -17.26 -1.66 -4.33
N PRO A 114 -17.86 -2.81 -4.00
CA PRO A 114 -18.61 -3.64 -4.95
C PRO A 114 -19.84 -2.94 -5.55
N GLN A 115 -20.36 -1.91 -4.88
CA GLN A 115 -21.50 -1.13 -5.33
C GLN A 115 -21.19 -0.20 -6.51
N ILE A 116 -19.91 0.06 -6.82
CA ILE A 116 -19.53 0.89 -7.97
C ILE A 116 -19.82 0.09 -9.25
N PRO A 117 -20.64 0.58 -10.19
CA PRO A 117 -20.92 -0.14 -11.44
C PRO A 117 -19.66 -0.35 -12.28
N LEU A 118 -19.58 -1.47 -12.99
CA LEU A 118 -18.44 -1.81 -13.86
C LEU A 118 -18.44 -0.97 -15.14
N GLU A 119 -19.46 -1.19 -15.96
CA GLU A 119 -19.57 -0.70 -17.32
C GLU A 119 -19.65 0.82 -17.35
N ARG A 120 -18.99 1.41 -18.34
CA ARG A 120 -18.93 2.85 -18.53
C ARG A 120 -20.32 3.45 -18.73
N ASP A 121 -20.60 4.48 -17.94
CA ASP A 121 -21.79 5.32 -18.06
C ASP A 121 -21.38 6.75 -17.71
N LEU A 122 -21.50 7.68 -18.67
CA LEU A 122 -21.04 9.05 -18.52
C LEU A 122 -21.81 9.85 -17.45
N SER A 123 -22.98 9.36 -17.04
CA SER A 123 -23.83 10.01 -16.05
C SER A 123 -23.46 9.68 -14.60
N LYS A 124 -22.60 8.69 -14.36
CA LYS A 124 -22.27 8.22 -13.00
C LYS A 124 -20.84 7.72 -12.87
N LYS A 125 -20.39 7.57 -11.62
CA LYS A 125 -19.08 7.00 -11.28
C LYS A 125 -19.08 5.50 -11.62
N THR A 126 -18.20 5.06 -12.52
CA THR A 126 -18.08 3.66 -12.96
C THR A 126 -16.61 3.21 -12.99
N ILE A 127 -16.35 1.92 -12.80
CA ILE A 127 -14.99 1.38 -12.78
C ILE A 127 -14.31 1.57 -14.15
N GLU A 128 -15.00 1.27 -15.24
CA GLU A 128 -14.50 1.52 -16.60
C GLU A 128 -14.33 3.02 -16.88
N GLY A 129 -15.27 3.86 -16.43
CA GLY A 129 -15.20 5.30 -16.65
C GLY A 129 -13.97 5.96 -16.01
N ARG A 130 -13.41 5.37 -14.95
CA ARG A 130 -12.13 5.83 -14.38
C ARG A 130 -10.97 5.71 -15.36
N ILE A 131 -10.99 4.75 -16.28
CA ILE A 131 -9.97 4.67 -17.33
C ILE A 131 -10.03 5.92 -18.22
N TYR A 132 -11.21 6.49 -18.44
CA TYR A 132 -11.43 7.63 -19.33
C TYR A 132 -11.50 9.00 -18.64
N ASN A 133 -11.33 9.04 -17.32
CA ASN A 133 -11.59 10.25 -16.50
C ASN A 133 -13.03 10.76 -16.62
N ASP A 134 -14.00 9.86 -16.65
CA ASP A 134 -15.41 10.23 -16.64
C ASP A 134 -15.87 10.77 -15.27
N THR A 135 -17.12 11.23 -15.23
CA THR A 135 -17.81 11.79 -14.06
C THR A 135 -17.56 11.00 -12.78
N GLY A 136 -17.24 11.71 -11.69
CA GLY A 136 -17.11 11.13 -10.34
C GLY A 136 -15.71 10.60 -10.00
N TRP A 137 -14.74 10.69 -10.92
CA TRP A 137 -13.33 10.41 -10.65
C TRP A 137 -12.47 11.68 -10.68
N PRO A 138 -11.45 11.80 -9.80
CA PRO A 138 -10.57 12.96 -9.80
C PRO A 138 -9.52 12.92 -10.92
N ASN A 139 -9.24 11.74 -11.47
CA ASN A 139 -8.23 11.52 -12.52
C ASN A 139 -8.49 10.21 -13.27
N SER A 140 -7.92 10.10 -14.48
CA SER A 140 -7.86 8.82 -15.18
C SER A 140 -6.84 7.87 -14.55
N GLN A 141 -7.12 6.58 -14.62
CA GLN A 141 -6.19 5.53 -14.18
C GLN A 141 -5.90 4.50 -15.27
N ASN A 142 -4.80 3.77 -15.07
CA ASN A 142 -4.39 2.65 -15.92
C ASN A 142 -5.12 1.36 -15.67
N GLY A 143 -5.56 1.19 -14.44
CA GLY A 143 -6.33 0.07 -13.98
C GLY A 143 -7.34 0.60 -12.98
N SER A 144 -8.54 0.10 -13.06
CA SER A 144 -9.61 0.43 -12.13
C SER A 144 -10.34 -0.85 -11.85
N PHE A 145 -10.48 -1.18 -10.57
CA PHE A 145 -11.09 -2.41 -10.11
C PHE A 145 -11.98 -2.12 -8.91
N ARG A 146 -13.04 -2.92 -8.79
CA ARG A 146 -13.85 -3.03 -7.58
C ARG A 146 -13.67 -4.39 -6.95
N TRP A 147 -13.93 -4.47 -5.65
CA TRP A 147 -14.17 -5.73 -4.97
C TRP A 147 -15.40 -6.43 -5.56
N ILE A 148 -15.39 -7.76 -5.65
CA ILE A 148 -16.54 -8.52 -6.17
C ILE A 148 -17.77 -8.41 -5.26
N ASP A 149 -17.57 -8.43 -3.94
CA ASP A 149 -18.63 -8.33 -2.94
C ASP A 149 -18.08 -7.91 -1.56
N PRO A 150 -18.94 -7.40 -0.64
CA PRO A 150 -18.49 -6.93 0.66
C PRO A 150 -17.91 -8.04 1.56
N SER A 151 -18.40 -9.27 1.45
CA SER A 151 -17.94 -10.39 2.27
C SER A 151 -16.53 -10.84 1.85
N THR A 152 -16.27 -10.94 0.55
CA THR A 152 -14.94 -11.28 0.02
C THR A 152 -13.93 -10.20 0.42
N MET A 153 -14.28 -8.92 0.29
CA MET A 153 -13.42 -7.81 0.72
C MET A 153 -13.05 -7.89 2.21
N ASN A 154 -14.03 -8.00 3.11
CA ASN A 154 -13.75 -8.06 4.54
C ASN A 154 -12.93 -9.32 4.90
N ARG A 155 -13.28 -10.49 4.36
CA ARG A 155 -12.54 -11.73 4.63
C ARG A 155 -11.09 -11.64 4.14
N THR A 156 -10.88 -11.26 2.88
CA THR A 156 -9.55 -11.19 2.27
C THR A 156 -8.63 -10.22 3.00
N ILE A 157 -9.12 -9.03 3.40
CA ILE A 157 -8.32 -8.05 4.13
C ILE A 157 -7.98 -8.57 5.53
N ASN A 158 -8.95 -9.12 6.26
CA ASN A 158 -8.71 -9.64 7.62
C ASN A 158 -7.79 -10.89 7.61
N ASP A 159 -7.91 -11.76 6.61
CA ASP A 159 -7.01 -12.90 6.43
C ASP A 159 -5.57 -12.43 6.18
N TYR A 160 -5.40 -11.36 5.39
CA TYR A 160 -4.10 -10.75 5.17
C TYR A 160 -3.53 -10.18 6.47
N VAL A 161 -4.32 -9.38 7.20
CA VAL A 161 -3.91 -8.75 8.45
C VAL A 161 -3.50 -9.80 9.48
N GLU A 162 -4.29 -10.86 9.64
CA GLU A 162 -4.00 -11.96 10.57
C GLU A 162 -2.69 -12.67 10.25
N LYS A 163 -2.46 -13.03 8.98
CA LYS A 163 -1.24 -13.73 8.55
C LYS A 163 0.02 -12.86 8.62
N ASN A 164 -0.13 -11.54 8.58
CA ASN A 164 0.97 -10.60 8.45
C ASN A 164 1.10 -9.66 9.65
N TRP A 165 0.37 -9.92 10.74
CA TRP A 165 0.22 -8.96 11.84
C TRP A 165 1.55 -8.51 12.42
N GLU A 166 2.48 -9.44 12.62
CA GLU A 166 3.82 -9.13 13.09
C GLU A 166 4.52 -8.06 12.24
N ARG A 167 4.56 -8.28 10.93
CA ARG A 167 5.15 -7.33 9.97
C ARG A 167 4.39 -6.00 9.92
N ILE A 168 3.06 -6.04 10.07
CA ILE A 168 2.23 -4.83 10.12
C ILE A 168 2.59 -4.02 11.36
N ARG A 169 2.65 -4.64 12.55
CA ARG A 169 3.03 -3.99 13.80
C ARG A 169 4.40 -3.35 13.74
N THR A 170 5.41 -4.08 13.25
CA THR A 170 6.76 -3.54 13.07
C THR A 170 6.74 -2.30 12.17
N ASN A 171 6.06 -2.37 11.03
CA ASN A 171 6.00 -1.23 10.10
C ASN A 171 5.27 -0.02 10.70
N LEU A 172 4.17 -0.24 11.42
CA LEU A 172 3.42 0.82 12.09
C LEU A 172 4.21 1.45 13.22
N ALA A 173 4.94 0.66 14.01
CA ALA A 173 5.76 1.17 15.11
C ALA A 173 6.93 2.04 14.62
N ILE A 174 7.59 1.65 13.52
CA ILE A 174 8.74 2.38 12.98
C ILE A 174 8.29 3.59 12.16
N ASN A 175 7.31 3.41 11.27
CA ASN A 175 7.01 4.37 10.20
C ASN A 175 5.60 4.98 10.29
N GLY A 176 4.75 4.51 11.20
CA GLY A 176 3.34 4.90 11.28
C GLY A 176 2.45 4.35 10.14
N GLN A 177 3.02 3.56 9.22
CA GLN A 177 2.29 3.03 8.06
C GLN A 177 2.79 1.64 7.65
N HIS A 178 1.89 0.85 7.07
CA HIS A 178 2.16 -0.41 6.42
C HIS A 178 1.54 -0.40 5.01
N ARG A 179 2.37 -0.63 3.99
CA ARG A 179 1.95 -0.72 2.59
C ARG A 179 2.43 -2.03 1.99
N ASP A 180 1.54 -2.71 1.27
CA ASP A 180 1.90 -3.96 0.59
C ASP A 180 1.03 -4.27 -0.63
N VAL A 181 1.48 -5.26 -1.41
CA VAL A 181 0.73 -5.91 -2.48
C VAL A 181 0.76 -7.41 -2.23
N PHE A 182 -0.40 -8.07 -2.25
CA PHE A 182 -0.48 -9.50 -2.01
C PHE A 182 -1.44 -10.19 -2.98
N ASP A 183 -1.19 -11.48 -3.23
CA ASP A 183 -2.09 -12.35 -3.98
C ASP A 183 -2.97 -13.14 -3.00
N ALA A 184 -4.29 -13.01 -3.14
CA ALA A 184 -5.26 -13.75 -2.33
C ALA A 184 -5.41 -15.23 -2.75
N GLY A 185 -4.86 -15.63 -3.91
CA GLY A 185 -4.95 -16.98 -4.45
C GLY A 185 -6.32 -17.37 -5.01
N HIS A 186 -7.26 -16.43 -5.07
CA HIS A 186 -8.59 -16.59 -5.63
C HIS A 186 -9.09 -15.25 -6.17
N ALA A 187 -10.13 -15.26 -7.01
CA ALA A 187 -10.71 -14.02 -7.53
C ALA A 187 -11.29 -13.16 -6.40
N VAL A 188 -10.84 -11.91 -6.31
CA VAL A 188 -11.28 -10.93 -5.29
C VAL A 188 -11.80 -9.63 -5.87
N GLY A 189 -11.44 -9.34 -7.12
CA GLY A 189 -11.86 -8.13 -7.81
C GLY A 189 -12.00 -8.31 -9.30
N GLU A 190 -12.74 -7.38 -9.87
CA GLU A 190 -12.98 -7.28 -11.30
C GLU A 190 -12.96 -5.81 -11.71
N GLY A 191 -12.61 -5.56 -12.97
CA GLY A 191 -12.43 -4.21 -13.45
C GLY A 191 -11.86 -4.15 -14.84
N TYR A 192 -11.20 -3.04 -15.15
CA TYR A 192 -10.67 -2.76 -16.47
C TYR A 192 -9.22 -2.30 -16.37
N VAL A 193 -8.42 -2.72 -17.34
CA VAL A 193 -7.06 -2.23 -17.57
C VAL A 193 -6.98 -1.53 -18.92
N ASN A 194 -6.09 -0.55 -19.00
CA ASN A 194 -5.74 0.13 -20.25
C ASN A 194 -4.40 -0.37 -20.78
N PRO A 195 -4.39 -1.39 -21.67
CA PRO A 195 -3.14 -1.92 -22.21
C PRO A 195 -2.39 -0.89 -23.08
N GLY A 196 -3.09 0.13 -23.59
CA GLY A 196 -2.53 1.14 -24.49
C GLY A 196 -1.71 2.24 -23.81
N MET A 197 -1.73 2.41 -22.49
CA MET A 197 -1.17 3.62 -21.86
C MET A 197 0.36 3.72 -21.83
N TYR A 198 1.07 2.59 -21.93
CA TYR A 198 2.54 2.56 -22.02
C TYR A 198 3.03 2.31 -23.45
N GLY A 199 2.13 2.24 -24.43
CA GLY A 199 2.43 2.10 -25.85
C GLY A 199 1.90 3.26 -26.68
N ALA A 200 2.15 3.25 -27.99
CA ALA A 200 1.61 4.23 -28.94
C ALA A 200 0.12 3.94 -29.34
N GLY A 201 -0.55 3.05 -28.60
CA GLY A 201 -1.90 2.59 -28.92
C GLY A 201 -3.01 3.50 -28.37
N PRO A 202 -4.24 3.43 -28.93
CA PRO A 202 -5.37 4.17 -28.39
C PRO A 202 -5.71 3.72 -26.96
N ARG A 203 -6.27 4.63 -26.16
CA ARG A 203 -6.81 4.30 -24.83
C ARG A 203 -7.96 3.29 -24.98
N GLN A 204 -7.81 2.16 -24.31
CA GLN A 204 -8.78 1.07 -24.32
C GLN A 204 -9.12 0.64 -22.89
N SER A 205 -10.29 0.06 -22.71
CA SER A 205 -10.70 -0.62 -21.48
C SER A 205 -10.85 -2.10 -21.79
N GLN A 206 -10.04 -2.93 -21.16
CA GLN A 206 -10.15 -4.39 -21.25
C GLN A 206 -10.57 -4.95 -19.90
N TYR A 207 -11.70 -5.67 -19.89
CA TYR A 207 -12.18 -6.34 -18.69
C TYR A 207 -11.18 -7.37 -18.18
N SER A 208 -11.02 -7.44 -16.86
CA SER A 208 -10.12 -8.37 -16.18
C SER A 208 -10.63 -8.71 -14.78
N VAL A 209 -10.28 -9.91 -14.33
CA VAL A 209 -10.50 -10.40 -12.96
C VAL A 209 -9.13 -10.60 -12.32
N THR A 210 -9.00 -10.27 -11.04
CA THR A 210 -7.73 -10.34 -10.32
C THR A 210 -7.86 -11.02 -8.96
N SER A 211 -6.77 -11.64 -8.53
CA SER A 211 -6.54 -12.13 -7.17
C SER A 211 -5.62 -11.21 -6.35
N THR A 212 -4.99 -10.23 -6.99
CA THR A 212 -4.02 -9.33 -6.36
C THR A 212 -4.70 -8.13 -5.71
N VAL A 213 -4.24 -7.75 -4.53
CA VAL A 213 -4.75 -6.64 -3.73
C VAL A 213 -3.60 -5.72 -3.31
N ARG A 214 -3.83 -4.42 -3.35
CA ARG A 214 -2.98 -3.40 -2.72
C ARG A 214 -3.62 -2.96 -1.41
N ILE A 215 -2.82 -2.82 -0.36
CA ILE A 215 -3.28 -2.40 0.96
C ILE A 215 -2.38 -1.31 1.55
N LEU A 216 -3.00 -0.33 2.22
CA LEU A 216 -2.36 0.69 3.02
C LEU A 216 -3.07 0.77 4.38
N ILE A 217 -2.31 0.60 5.45
CA ILE A 217 -2.73 0.68 6.84
C ILE A 217 -1.91 1.79 7.49
N GLU A 218 -2.53 2.67 8.27
CA GLU A 218 -1.86 3.75 8.99
C GLU A 218 -2.33 3.80 10.46
N LEU A 219 -1.62 4.55 11.30
CA LEU A 219 -2.06 4.86 12.66
C LEU A 219 -2.99 6.08 12.64
N ALA A 220 -4.13 5.96 13.32
CA ALA A 220 -5.09 7.05 13.49
C ALA A 220 -4.45 8.21 14.25
N PRO A 221 -4.53 9.46 13.73
CA PRO A 221 -3.86 10.61 14.33
C PRO A 221 -4.28 10.85 15.80
N GLY A 222 -3.29 11.01 16.68
CA GLY A 222 -3.52 11.39 18.07
C GLY A 222 -4.15 10.31 18.96
N THR A 223 -4.17 9.05 18.52
CA THR A 223 -4.68 7.93 19.33
C THR A 223 -3.62 7.40 20.30
N ASP A 224 -4.04 7.14 21.55
CA ASP A 224 -3.24 6.48 22.59
C ASP A 224 -4.17 5.54 23.40
N PRO A 225 -4.02 4.20 23.30
CA PRO A 225 -3.00 3.49 22.51
C PRO A 225 -3.14 3.72 21.00
N PRO A 226 -2.07 3.53 20.21
CA PRO A 226 -2.10 3.69 18.76
C PRO A 226 -3.13 2.76 18.12
N GLN A 227 -4.03 3.33 17.33
CA GLN A 227 -5.10 2.57 16.65
C GLN A 227 -4.82 2.49 15.15
N PRO A 228 -4.57 1.29 14.58
CA PRO A 228 -4.43 1.15 13.15
C PRO A 228 -5.79 1.27 12.44
N PHE A 229 -5.79 1.80 11.23
CA PHE A 229 -6.95 1.82 10.34
C PHE A 229 -6.54 1.59 8.88
N ILE A 230 -7.48 1.11 8.06
CA ILE A 230 -7.25 0.90 6.63
C ILE A 230 -7.51 2.21 5.89
N VAL A 231 -6.46 2.82 5.33
CA VAL A 231 -6.65 3.99 4.44
C VAL A 231 -7.27 3.54 3.12
N THR A 232 -6.72 2.48 2.53
CA THR A 232 -7.28 1.90 1.31
C THR A 232 -6.84 0.45 1.15
N ALA A 233 -7.74 -0.39 0.67
CA ALA A 233 -7.44 -1.74 0.22
C ALA A 233 -8.24 -2.02 -1.05
N PHE A 234 -7.59 -2.39 -2.15
CA PHE A 234 -8.28 -2.56 -3.42
C PHE A 234 -7.66 -3.62 -4.33
N PRO A 235 -8.47 -4.33 -5.13
CA PRO A 235 -7.96 -5.25 -6.12
C PRO A 235 -7.16 -4.50 -7.20
N THR A 236 -6.11 -5.10 -7.73
CA THR A 236 -5.25 -4.50 -8.76
C THR A 236 -4.91 -5.51 -9.85
N GLY A 237 -4.78 -5.04 -11.09
CA GLY A 237 -4.41 -5.88 -12.25
C GLY A 237 -2.89 -6.04 -12.47
N LEU A 238 -2.06 -5.37 -11.66
CA LEU A 238 -0.60 -5.41 -11.76
C LEU A 238 0.02 -5.41 -10.35
N GLY A 239 0.82 -6.45 -10.07
CA GLY A 239 1.74 -6.51 -8.94
C GLY A 239 2.93 -5.60 -9.17
#